data_AF-V5Z1Y9-F1
#
_entry.id   AF-V5Z1Y9-F1
#
_cell.length_a   1.000
_cell.length_b   1.000
_cell.length_c   1.000
_cell.angle_alpha   90.00
_cell.angle_beta   90.00
_cell.angle_gamma   90.00
#
_symmetry.space_group_name_H-M   'P 1'
#
loop_
_entity.id
_entity.type
_entity.pdbx_description
1 polymer ?
#
loop_
_entity_poly.entity_id
_entity_poly.type
_entity_poly.pdbx_seq_one_letter_code
_entity_poly.pdbx_strand_id
1 'polypeptide(L)'
;TCWNCKTAKMNEWIGKYGDDFWAKDFNQFREEVDMDENTIGCANCHDPANMELRLYSVPLQDYLKAEGKDFKTLPRNEQRALVCGQCHVEYYFQDKGFGPAKKPVFPWAEGKDPEQIYAYYKTHGDTKTPGFEGNFVDWVHPVSQTPMLKAQHPEYETWHNGVHGAAGVSCADCHMSYTRLDGKKKMSNHHWTSPLKDPDMKACRQCHTDKSPDYLRQRVIYTQDKVWEQLMVAQDISVKAHEAIRMANEFQGEKPADYDQLMIDAREMCRKGQFFWDLISAENSVGFH
;
A
#
# COMPACT_ATOMS: atom_id res chain seq x y z
N THR A 1 -10.85 -2.99 -12.05
CA THR A 1 -10.15 -3.10 -10.74
C THR A 1 -10.05 -1.83 -9.91
N CYS A 2 -9.85 -0.63 -10.47
CA CYS A 2 -9.61 0.58 -9.64
C CYS A 2 -10.72 0.91 -8.61
N TRP A 3 -11.94 0.43 -8.81
CA TRP A 3 -13.03 0.54 -7.82
C TRP A 3 -12.86 -0.34 -6.57
N ASN A 4 -11.94 -1.31 -6.58
CA ASN A 4 -11.79 -2.35 -5.54
C ASN A 4 -11.71 -1.78 -4.12
N CYS A 5 -11.04 -0.65 -3.95
CA CYS A 5 -10.79 -0.03 -2.65
C CYS A 5 -11.52 1.32 -2.50
N LYS A 6 -12.72 1.47 -3.09
CA LYS A 6 -13.43 2.77 -3.17
C LYS A 6 -14.91 2.72 -2.82
N THR A 7 -15.54 1.55 -2.84
CA THR A 7 -17.00 1.46 -2.70
C THR A 7 -17.43 0.14 -2.06
N ALA A 8 -18.52 0.18 -1.29
CA ALA A 8 -19.20 -1.01 -0.80
C ALA A 8 -19.86 -1.85 -1.92
N LYS A 9 -20.12 -1.27 -3.11
CA LYS A 9 -20.70 -1.98 -4.26
C LYS A 9 -19.85 -3.11 -4.80
N MET A 10 -18.56 -3.15 -4.43
CA MET A 10 -17.69 -4.28 -4.74
C MET A 10 -18.29 -5.63 -4.30
N ASN A 11 -19.03 -5.67 -3.18
CA ASN A 11 -19.73 -6.88 -2.74
C ASN A 11 -20.76 -7.38 -3.77
N GLU A 12 -21.44 -6.46 -4.45
CA GLU A 12 -22.46 -6.78 -5.48
C GLU A 12 -21.80 -7.11 -6.81
N TRP A 13 -20.84 -6.29 -7.24
CA TRP A 13 -20.20 -6.45 -8.55
C TRP A 13 -19.39 -7.74 -8.64
N ILE A 14 -18.68 -8.14 -7.57
CA ILE A 14 -17.97 -9.42 -7.57
C ILE A 14 -18.95 -10.59 -7.55
N GLY A 15 -20.06 -10.50 -6.81
CA GLY A 15 -21.11 -11.52 -6.86
C GLY A 15 -21.75 -11.66 -8.25
N LYS A 16 -21.92 -10.56 -8.98
CA LYS A 16 -22.56 -10.53 -10.31
C LYS A 16 -21.63 -10.94 -11.44
N TYR A 17 -20.39 -10.46 -11.44
CA TYR A 17 -19.48 -10.58 -12.57
C TYR A 17 -18.32 -11.56 -12.31
N GLY A 18 -18.06 -11.95 -11.06
CA GLY A 18 -16.91 -12.79 -10.71
C GLY A 18 -15.60 -12.20 -11.24
N ASP A 19 -14.75 -13.08 -11.77
CA ASP A 19 -13.43 -12.71 -12.30
C ASP A 19 -13.49 -11.82 -13.56
N ASP A 20 -14.62 -11.80 -14.28
CA ASP A 20 -14.79 -10.92 -15.44
C ASP A 20 -14.91 -9.45 -15.05
N PHE A 21 -15.11 -9.13 -13.76
CA PHE A 21 -15.17 -7.74 -13.29
C PHE A 21 -13.85 -7.00 -13.51
N TRP A 22 -12.72 -7.65 -13.24
CA TRP A 22 -11.44 -6.97 -13.00
C TRP A 22 -10.94 -6.20 -14.23
N ALA A 23 -11.07 -6.81 -15.41
CA ALA A 23 -10.61 -6.25 -16.68
C ALA A 23 -11.64 -5.33 -17.37
N LYS A 24 -12.82 -5.12 -16.79
CA LYS A 24 -13.79 -4.15 -17.34
C LYS A 24 -13.24 -2.73 -17.26
N ASP A 25 -13.63 -1.92 -18.24
CA ASP A 25 -13.28 -0.51 -18.24
C ASP A 25 -13.87 0.18 -17.01
N PHE A 26 -13.06 1.02 -16.37
CA PHE A 26 -13.44 1.74 -15.16
C PHE A 26 -14.74 2.52 -15.31
N ASN A 27 -14.98 3.11 -16.49
CA ASN A 27 -16.11 4.00 -16.72
C ASN A 27 -17.45 3.27 -16.83
N GLN A 28 -17.47 1.95 -17.04
CA GLN A 28 -18.72 1.18 -17.10
C GLN A 28 -19.54 1.27 -15.81
N PHE A 29 -18.87 1.52 -14.68
CA PHE A 29 -19.49 1.57 -13.35
C PHE A 29 -19.61 2.99 -12.80
N ARG A 30 -19.15 4.01 -13.55
CA ARG A 30 -19.03 5.38 -13.05
C ARG A 30 -20.37 5.98 -12.63
N GLU A 31 -21.43 5.66 -13.36
CA GLU A 31 -22.80 6.13 -13.08
C GLU A 31 -23.57 5.19 -12.15
N GLU A 32 -22.99 4.03 -11.79
CA GLU A 32 -23.63 3.07 -10.88
C GLU A 32 -23.31 3.34 -9.40
N VAL A 33 -22.43 4.29 -9.09
CA VAL A 33 -22.02 4.60 -7.71
C VAL A 33 -22.70 5.89 -7.25
N ASP A 34 -23.57 5.77 -6.24
CA ASP A 34 -24.02 6.93 -5.48
C ASP A 34 -22.87 7.41 -4.57
N MET A 35 -22.43 8.65 -4.75
CA MET A 35 -21.25 9.17 -4.05
C MET A 35 -21.49 9.40 -2.55
N ASP A 36 -22.75 9.56 -2.13
CA ASP A 36 -23.10 9.77 -0.73
C ASP A 36 -23.35 8.44 -0.02
N GLU A 37 -24.00 7.49 -0.71
CA GLU A 37 -24.44 6.22 -0.10
C GLU A 37 -23.47 5.05 -0.34
N ASN A 38 -22.64 5.11 -1.38
CA ASN A 38 -21.86 3.96 -1.83
C ASN A 38 -20.35 4.16 -1.73
N THR A 39 -19.89 5.22 -1.07
CA THR A 39 -18.48 5.38 -0.70
C THR A 39 -18.02 4.29 0.29
N ILE A 40 -16.78 4.37 0.75
CA ILE A 40 -16.27 3.52 1.83
C ILE A 40 -17.13 3.72 3.07
N GLY A 41 -17.77 2.66 3.55
CA GLY A 41 -18.75 2.74 4.63
C GLY A 41 -18.84 1.46 5.45
N CYS A 42 -19.93 1.36 6.23
CA CYS A 42 -20.15 0.28 7.20
C CYS A 42 -19.92 -1.11 6.59
N ALA A 43 -20.49 -1.34 5.40
CA ALA A 43 -20.47 -2.63 4.73
C ALA A 43 -19.06 -3.08 4.26
N ASN A 44 -18.06 -2.20 4.22
CA ASN A 44 -16.69 -2.60 3.90
C ASN A 44 -15.99 -3.31 5.07
N CYS A 45 -16.47 -3.12 6.31
CA CYS A 45 -15.82 -3.65 7.50
C CYS A 45 -16.77 -4.42 8.42
N HIS A 46 -18.08 -4.29 8.26
CA HIS A 46 -19.09 -4.91 9.13
C HIS A 46 -20.08 -5.76 8.34
N ASP A 47 -20.45 -6.90 8.91
CA ASP A 47 -21.60 -7.67 8.47
C ASP A 47 -22.90 -6.91 8.81
N PRO A 48 -23.76 -6.59 7.82
CA PRO A 48 -24.99 -5.85 8.04
C PRO A 48 -25.98 -6.54 8.99
N ALA A 49 -25.90 -7.86 9.17
CA ALA A 49 -26.84 -8.61 9.99
C ALA A 49 -26.54 -8.53 11.48
N ASN A 50 -25.26 -8.46 11.87
CA ASN A 50 -24.84 -8.55 13.27
C ASN A 50 -23.72 -7.58 13.68
N MET A 51 -23.20 -6.78 12.74
CA MET A 51 -22.11 -5.82 12.91
C MET A 51 -20.75 -6.43 13.33
N GLU A 52 -20.58 -7.76 13.22
CA GLU A 52 -19.28 -8.38 13.36
C GLU A 52 -18.32 -7.86 12.28
N LEU A 53 -17.03 -7.81 12.60
CA LEU A 53 -16.03 -7.42 11.60
C LEU A 53 -16.02 -8.45 10.47
N ARG A 54 -15.87 -7.96 9.23
CA ARG A 54 -15.74 -8.80 8.03
C ARG A 54 -14.72 -8.20 7.07
N LEU A 55 -14.26 -9.03 6.15
CA LEU A 55 -13.53 -8.59 4.96
C LEU A 55 -14.43 -8.64 3.74
N TYR A 56 -14.44 -7.59 2.93
CA TYR A 56 -14.96 -7.61 1.55
C TYR A 56 -13.83 -7.76 0.51
N SER A 57 -12.60 -7.44 0.90
CA SER A 57 -11.45 -7.37 0.00
C SER A 57 -11.05 -8.76 -0.51
N VAL A 58 -11.31 -9.01 -1.79
CA VAL A 58 -10.88 -10.22 -2.51
C VAL A 58 -9.37 -10.48 -2.37
N PRO A 59 -8.46 -9.53 -2.67
CA PRO A 59 -7.02 -9.80 -2.58
C PRO A 59 -6.55 -10.14 -1.16
N LEU A 60 -7.14 -9.53 -0.12
CA LEU A 60 -6.79 -9.88 1.26
C LEU A 60 -7.27 -11.28 1.63
N GLN A 61 -8.49 -11.65 1.19
CA GLN A 61 -9.02 -13.00 1.41
C GLN A 61 -8.17 -14.05 0.69
N ASP A 62 -7.73 -13.78 -0.54
CA ASP A 62 -6.82 -14.65 -1.29
C ASP A 62 -5.48 -14.83 -0.55
N TYR A 63 -4.90 -13.74 -0.04
CA TYR A 63 -3.70 -13.80 0.79
C TYR A 63 -3.89 -14.63 2.07
N LEU A 64 -4.94 -14.36 2.86
CA LEU A 64 -5.19 -15.10 4.10
C LEU A 64 -5.42 -16.59 3.81
N LYS A 65 -6.12 -16.92 2.73
CA LYS A 65 -6.31 -18.31 2.30
C LYS A 65 -4.99 -18.98 1.93
N ALA A 66 -4.09 -18.30 1.22
CA ALA A 66 -2.77 -18.83 0.90
C ALA A 66 -1.93 -19.10 2.16
N GLU A 67 -2.09 -18.27 3.19
CA GLU A 67 -1.48 -18.44 4.52
C GLU A 67 -2.18 -19.49 5.40
N GLY A 68 -3.25 -20.13 4.93
CA GLY A 68 -4.05 -21.08 5.72
C GLY A 68 -4.82 -20.44 6.88
N LYS A 69 -5.12 -19.14 6.79
CA LYS A 69 -5.82 -18.36 7.83
C LYS A 69 -7.27 -18.08 7.44
N ASP A 70 -8.16 -18.10 8.42
CA ASP A 70 -9.54 -17.64 8.30
C ASP A 70 -9.76 -16.40 9.17
N PHE A 71 -10.07 -15.27 8.53
CA PHE A 71 -10.33 -13.99 9.19
C PHE A 71 -11.32 -14.10 10.36
N LYS A 72 -12.38 -14.89 10.22
CA LYS A 72 -13.42 -15.03 11.26
C LYS A 72 -12.90 -15.62 12.56
N THR A 73 -11.83 -16.41 12.47
CA THR A 73 -11.22 -17.09 13.62
C THR A 73 -9.98 -16.39 14.13
N LEU A 74 -9.49 -15.37 13.42
CA LEU A 74 -8.33 -14.59 13.86
C LEU A 74 -8.65 -13.82 15.16
N PRO A 75 -7.64 -13.61 16.03
CA PRO A 75 -7.79 -12.77 17.20
C PRO A 75 -8.34 -11.39 16.85
N ARG A 76 -9.22 -10.86 17.69
CA ARG A 76 -9.83 -9.54 17.48
C ARG A 76 -8.78 -8.43 17.28
N ASN A 77 -7.62 -8.55 17.91
CA ASN A 77 -6.53 -7.59 17.75
C ASN A 77 -5.97 -7.56 16.32
N GLU A 78 -5.83 -8.73 15.68
CA GLU A 78 -5.40 -8.82 14.28
C GLU A 78 -6.48 -8.29 13.34
N GLN A 79 -7.75 -8.63 13.59
CA GLN A 79 -8.87 -8.12 12.79
C GLN A 79 -8.92 -6.59 12.78
N ARG A 80 -8.61 -5.94 13.90
CA ARG A 80 -8.55 -4.47 14.06
C ARG A 80 -7.49 -3.77 13.21
N ALA A 81 -6.50 -4.50 12.71
CA ALA A 81 -5.54 -4.00 11.72
C ALA A 81 -5.90 -4.45 10.30
N LEU A 82 -6.30 -5.72 10.13
CA LEU A 82 -6.62 -6.30 8.82
C LEU A 82 -7.78 -5.63 8.11
N VAL A 83 -8.77 -5.06 8.82
CA VAL A 83 -9.83 -4.26 8.17
C VAL A 83 -9.28 -3.04 7.42
N CYS A 84 -8.17 -2.46 7.88
CA CYS A 84 -7.44 -1.39 7.19
C CYS A 84 -6.56 -1.97 6.07
N GLY A 85 -5.88 -3.09 6.33
CA GLY A 85 -5.08 -3.86 5.36
C GLY A 85 -5.88 -4.44 4.18
N GLN A 86 -7.18 -4.19 4.12
CA GLN A 86 -7.99 -4.43 2.93
C GLN A 86 -7.64 -3.52 1.75
N CYS A 87 -7.14 -2.31 2.05
CA CYS A 87 -6.99 -1.21 1.09
C CYS A 87 -5.67 -0.44 1.26
N HIS A 88 -5.21 -0.26 2.51
CA HIS A 88 -4.01 0.49 2.86
C HIS A 88 -2.76 -0.40 2.76
N VAL A 89 -2.46 -0.79 1.53
CA VAL A 89 -1.44 -1.77 1.15
C VAL A 89 -0.84 -1.45 -0.21
N GLU A 90 0.35 -2.00 -0.46
CA GLU A 90 0.91 -2.16 -1.79
C GLU A 90 0.08 -3.16 -2.60
N TYR A 91 -0.17 -2.86 -3.87
CA TYR A 91 -0.90 -3.76 -4.76
C TYR A 91 -0.48 -3.60 -6.21
N TYR A 92 -0.68 -4.66 -6.99
CA TYR A 92 -0.57 -4.59 -8.44
C TYR A 92 -1.77 -5.25 -9.13
N PHE A 93 -1.89 -5.00 -10.44
CA PHE A 93 -2.90 -5.63 -11.28
C PHE A 93 -2.22 -6.73 -12.09
N GLN A 94 -2.51 -7.98 -11.73
CA GLN A 94 -1.79 -9.12 -12.31
C GLN A 94 -2.00 -9.24 -13.83
N ASP A 95 -0.95 -9.71 -14.50
CA ASP A 95 -0.98 -10.02 -15.92
C ASP A 95 -1.78 -11.30 -16.18
N LYS A 96 -2.32 -11.42 -17.39
CA LYS A 96 -3.17 -12.55 -17.79
C LYS A 96 -2.45 -13.91 -17.71
N GLY A 97 -1.12 -13.91 -17.79
CA GLY A 97 -0.30 -15.11 -17.62
C GLY A 97 -0.35 -15.71 -16.21
N PHE A 98 -0.75 -14.94 -15.20
CA PHE A 98 -0.74 -15.34 -13.79
C PHE A 98 -2.14 -15.58 -13.22
N GLY A 99 -3.20 -15.25 -13.97
CA GLY A 99 -4.59 -15.50 -13.59
C GLY A 99 -5.56 -14.56 -14.31
N PRO A 100 -6.77 -14.33 -13.74
CA PRO A 100 -7.71 -13.35 -14.28
C PRO A 100 -7.04 -11.99 -14.51
N ALA A 101 -7.13 -11.47 -15.73
CA ALA A 101 -6.43 -10.26 -16.13
C ALA A 101 -6.87 -9.07 -15.26
N LYS A 102 -5.90 -8.27 -14.81
CA LYS A 102 -6.12 -7.08 -13.97
C LYS A 102 -6.70 -7.34 -12.59
N LYS A 103 -6.84 -8.60 -12.15
CA LYS A 103 -7.23 -8.90 -10.76
C LYS A 103 -6.19 -8.30 -9.80
N PRO A 104 -6.62 -7.64 -8.71
CA PRO A 104 -5.69 -7.07 -7.75
C PRO A 104 -5.02 -8.18 -6.93
N VAL A 105 -3.73 -8.03 -6.66
CA VAL A 105 -2.95 -8.94 -5.81
C VAL A 105 -2.05 -8.12 -4.88
N PHE A 106 -1.88 -8.60 -3.66
CA PHE A 106 -0.89 -8.05 -2.72
C PHE A 106 0.40 -8.86 -2.85
N PRO A 107 1.56 -8.23 -3.16
CA PRO A 107 2.81 -8.93 -3.51
C PRO A 107 3.56 -9.46 -2.26
N TRP A 108 2.87 -10.20 -1.39
CA TRP A 108 3.34 -10.55 -0.05
C TRP A 108 3.89 -11.97 0.10
N ALA A 109 3.95 -12.75 -0.98
CA ALA A 109 4.35 -14.17 -0.93
C ALA A 109 5.80 -14.36 -0.48
N GLU A 110 6.68 -13.39 -0.77
CA GLU A 110 8.09 -13.39 -0.33
C GLU A 110 8.29 -12.66 1.01
N GLY A 111 7.21 -12.08 1.56
CA GLY A 111 7.23 -11.17 2.70
C GLY A 111 6.80 -9.75 2.33
N LYS A 112 6.93 -8.82 3.28
CA LYS A 112 6.36 -7.45 3.21
C LYS A 112 7.41 -6.36 3.25
N ASP A 113 8.67 -6.70 3.47
CA ASP A 113 9.77 -5.73 3.42
C ASP A 113 10.08 -5.32 1.97
N PRO A 114 10.65 -4.12 1.72
CA PRO A 114 10.93 -3.62 0.38
C PRO A 114 11.70 -4.60 -0.52
N GLU A 115 12.75 -5.25 0.00
CA GLU A 115 13.52 -6.25 -0.73
C GLU A 115 12.69 -7.47 -1.13
N GLN A 116 11.78 -7.91 -0.26
CA GLN A 116 10.95 -9.08 -0.47
C GLN A 116 9.90 -8.81 -1.55
N ILE A 117 9.23 -7.66 -1.46
CA ILE A 117 8.28 -7.22 -2.47
C ILE A 117 8.99 -6.99 -3.81
N TYR A 118 10.19 -6.41 -3.80
CA TYR A 118 10.99 -6.26 -5.02
C TYR A 118 11.36 -7.61 -5.64
N ALA A 119 11.78 -8.58 -4.82
CA ALA A 119 12.09 -9.95 -5.28
C ALA A 119 10.86 -10.64 -5.87
N TYR A 120 9.68 -10.47 -5.27
CA TYR A 120 8.41 -10.95 -5.80
C TYR A 120 8.17 -10.44 -7.22
N TYR A 121 8.35 -9.13 -7.45
CA TYR A 121 8.14 -8.52 -8.76
C TYR A 121 9.14 -8.93 -9.85
N LYS A 122 10.21 -9.67 -9.52
CA LYS A 122 11.13 -10.23 -10.52
C LYS A 122 10.62 -11.48 -11.21
N THR A 123 9.55 -12.10 -10.70
CA THR A 123 9.06 -13.39 -11.22
C THR A 123 7.56 -13.41 -11.50
N HIS A 124 6.85 -12.32 -11.21
CA HIS A 124 5.39 -12.23 -11.28
C HIS A 124 4.88 -11.26 -12.36
N GLY A 125 5.55 -11.21 -13.51
CA GLY A 125 5.08 -10.49 -14.69
C GLY A 125 5.41 -11.19 -15.99
N ASP A 126 4.99 -10.59 -17.11
CA ASP A 126 5.14 -11.19 -18.44
C ASP A 126 5.99 -10.36 -19.42
N THR A 127 6.75 -9.37 -18.91
CA THR A 127 7.57 -8.51 -19.76
C THR A 127 8.60 -9.32 -20.54
N LYS A 128 8.86 -8.87 -21.78
CA LYS A 128 9.87 -9.42 -22.70
C LYS A 128 11.00 -8.41 -22.95
N THR A 129 11.10 -7.40 -22.09
CA THR A 129 12.17 -6.40 -22.17
C THR A 129 13.51 -7.10 -21.92
N PRO A 130 14.50 -6.97 -22.81
CA PRO A 130 15.80 -7.63 -22.63
C PRO A 130 16.43 -7.31 -21.28
N GLY A 131 16.78 -8.36 -20.53
CA GLY A 131 17.38 -8.26 -19.19
C GLY A 131 16.37 -8.15 -18.04
N PHE A 132 15.06 -8.14 -18.34
CA PHE A 132 13.98 -8.05 -17.37
C PHE A 132 12.90 -9.13 -17.61
N GLU A 133 13.19 -10.16 -18.40
CA GLU A 133 12.20 -11.15 -18.82
C GLU A 133 11.50 -11.80 -17.61
N GLY A 134 10.15 -11.77 -17.61
CA GLY A 134 9.35 -12.30 -16.51
C GLY A 134 9.16 -11.36 -15.30
N ASN A 135 9.80 -10.18 -15.30
CA ASN A 135 9.52 -9.16 -14.30
C ASN A 135 8.14 -8.52 -14.52
N PHE A 136 7.52 -8.07 -13.43
CA PHE A 136 6.34 -7.22 -13.47
C PHE A 136 6.68 -5.79 -13.86
N VAL A 137 5.87 -5.13 -14.68
CA VAL A 137 6.13 -3.75 -15.13
C VAL A 137 4.82 -2.96 -15.15
N ASP A 138 4.74 -1.92 -14.33
CA ASP A 138 3.58 -1.02 -14.33
C ASP A 138 3.61 -0.07 -15.54
N TRP A 139 4.78 0.52 -15.83
CA TRP A 139 5.03 1.33 -17.02
C TRP A 139 6.51 1.35 -17.37
N VAL A 140 6.83 1.77 -18.60
CA VAL A 140 8.21 2.07 -19.00
C VAL A 140 8.41 3.58 -18.93
N HIS A 141 9.39 4.05 -18.17
CA HIS A 141 9.67 5.47 -18.03
C HIS A 141 10.15 6.04 -19.38
N PRO A 142 9.47 7.06 -19.96
CA PRO A 142 9.70 7.46 -21.35
C PRO A 142 11.05 8.14 -21.61
N VAL A 143 11.72 8.59 -20.55
CA VAL A 143 13.03 9.28 -20.66
C VAL A 143 14.18 8.27 -20.62
N SER A 144 14.33 7.53 -19.53
CA SER A 144 15.40 6.53 -19.36
C SER A 144 15.13 5.18 -20.05
N GLN A 145 13.88 4.94 -20.48
CA GLN A 145 13.41 3.64 -20.99
C GLN A 145 13.51 2.51 -19.96
N THR A 146 13.45 2.85 -18.67
CA THR A 146 13.51 1.88 -17.57
C THR A 146 12.12 1.26 -17.33
N PRO A 147 11.98 -0.08 -17.25
CA PRO A 147 10.72 -0.70 -16.83
C PRO A 147 10.52 -0.49 -15.32
N MET A 148 9.47 0.24 -14.93
CA MET A 148 9.27 0.70 -13.56
C MET A 148 8.24 -0.14 -12.79
N LEU A 149 8.31 -0.01 -11.46
CA LEU A 149 7.28 -0.39 -10.50
C LEU A 149 6.68 0.87 -9.90
N LYS A 150 5.39 0.85 -9.57
CA LYS A 150 4.73 1.89 -8.76
C LYS A 150 4.43 1.27 -7.40
N ALA A 151 4.86 1.91 -6.32
CA ALA A 151 4.37 1.58 -4.99
C ALA A 151 3.09 2.36 -4.68
N GLN A 152 2.16 1.80 -3.91
CA GLN A 152 0.96 2.49 -3.41
C GLN A 152 0.81 2.24 -1.91
N HIS A 153 0.71 3.33 -1.15
CA HIS A 153 0.26 3.40 0.24
C HIS A 153 0.45 2.09 1.08
N PRO A 154 1.70 1.64 1.31
CA PRO A 154 2.01 0.37 1.96
C PRO A 154 1.94 0.48 3.50
N GLU A 155 0.84 1.04 4.04
CA GLU A 155 0.75 1.27 5.48
C GLU A 155 0.76 -0.04 6.27
N TYR A 156 0.06 -1.09 5.82
CA TYR A 156 0.01 -2.35 6.55
C TYR A 156 1.38 -3.05 6.57
N GLU A 157 2.09 -3.02 5.45
CA GLU A 157 3.46 -3.52 5.29
C GLU A 157 4.43 -2.76 6.17
N THR A 158 4.32 -1.44 6.21
CA THR A 158 5.23 -0.59 7.01
C THR A 158 4.92 -0.71 8.52
N TRP A 159 3.64 -0.78 8.89
CA TRP A 159 3.21 -0.87 10.29
C TRP A 159 3.56 -2.22 10.94
N HIS A 160 3.42 -3.35 10.25
CA HIS A 160 3.33 -4.65 10.93
C HIS A 160 4.59 -5.04 11.72
N ASN A 161 5.77 -4.60 11.27
CA ASN A 161 7.05 -4.85 11.94
C ASN A 161 7.65 -3.57 12.56
N GLY A 162 6.97 -2.43 12.44
CA GLY A 162 7.28 -1.21 13.18
C GLY A 162 7.10 -1.39 14.69
N VAL A 163 7.62 -0.45 15.49
CA VAL A 163 7.65 -0.57 16.97
C VAL A 163 6.25 -0.81 17.55
N HIS A 164 5.23 -0.16 16.98
CA HIS A 164 3.84 -0.31 17.43
C HIS A 164 3.22 -1.62 16.94
N GLY A 165 3.31 -1.94 15.65
CA GLY A 165 2.71 -3.16 15.09
C GLY A 165 3.33 -4.43 15.64
N ALA A 166 4.67 -4.47 15.76
CA ALA A 166 5.39 -5.59 16.38
C ALA A 166 5.04 -5.78 17.86
N ALA A 167 4.66 -4.70 18.56
CA ALA A 167 4.17 -4.75 19.94
C ALA A 167 2.65 -5.05 20.05
N GLY A 168 1.97 -5.28 18.94
CA GLY A 168 0.55 -5.61 18.89
C GLY A 168 -0.40 -4.42 18.97
N VAL A 169 0.07 -3.19 18.79
CA VAL A 169 -0.79 -1.99 18.71
C VAL A 169 -1.37 -1.89 17.31
N SER A 170 -2.69 -2.04 17.20
CA SER A 170 -3.44 -2.07 15.93
C SER A 170 -3.72 -0.67 15.37
N CYS A 171 -4.01 -0.59 14.06
CA CYS A 171 -4.45 0.64 13.40
C CYS A 171 -5.61 1.31 14.16
N ALA A 172 -6.58 0.50 14.60
CA ALA A 172 -7.76 0.95 15.32
C ALA A 172 -7.48 1.48 16.73
N ASP A 173 -6.31 1.21 17.34
CA ASP A 173 -5.95 1.80 18.64
C ASP A 173 -5.64 3.30 18.50
N CYS A 174 -4.99 3.69 17.41
CA CYS A 174 -4.62 5.07 17.13
C CYS A 174 -5.71 5.83 16.34
N HIS A 175 -6.23 5.22 15.28
CA HIS A 175 -7.14 5.89 14.33
C HIS A 175 -8.63 5.68 14.62
N MET A 176 -8.96 4.72 15.48
CA MET A 176 -10.33 4.45 15.93
C MET A 176 -10.43 4.37 17.46
N SER A 177 -9.60 5.16 18.14
CA SER A 177 -9.53 5.20 19.61
C SER A 177 -10.91 5.42 20.24
N TYR A 178 -11.10 4.88 21.44
CA TYR A 178 -12.37 5.03 22.14
C TYR A 178 -12.63 6.49 22.50
N THR A 179 -13.72 7.05 21.99
CA THR A 179 -14.28 8.34 22.41
C THR A 179 -15.49 8.14 23.32
N ARG A 180 -15.85 9.15 24.11
CA ARG A 180 -17.02 9.09 25.01
C ARG A 180 -18.15 9.96 24.47
N LEU A 181 -19.30 9.33 24.19
CA LEU A 181 -20.54 10.04 23.90
C LEU A 181 -21.19 10.46 25.24
N ASP A 182 -21.51 11.75 25.37
CA ASP A 182 -22.11 12.37 26.56
C ASP A 182 -21.37 12.07 27.89
N GLY A 183 -20.05 11.85 27.82
CA GLY A 183 -19.20 11.54 28.97
C GLY A 183 -19.37 10.12 29.56
N LYS A 184 -20.33 9.31 29.09
CA LYS A 184 -20.71 8.05 29.75
C LYS A 184 -20.41 6.80 28.92
N LYS A 185 -20.80 6.74 27.65
CA LYS A 185 -20.65 5.53 26.82
C LYS A 185 -19.42 5.62 25.92
N LYS A 186 -18.59 4.57 25.92
CA LYS A 186 -17.44 4.48 25.00
C LYS A 186 -17.92 3.98 23.64
N MET A 187 -17.43 4.62 22.58
CA MET A 187 -17.61 4.19 21.19
C MET A 187 -16.26 4.25 20.48
N SER A 188 -16.03 3.35 19.52
CA SER A 188 -14.88 3.47 18.62
C SER A 188 -15.11 4.67 17.72
N ASN A 189 -14.13 5.59 17.69
CA ASN A 189 -14.18 6.71 16.75
C ASN A 189 -14.15 6.17 15.30
N HIS A 190 -15.05 6.66 14.45
CA HIS A 190 -15.08 6.34 13.01
C HIS A 190 -14.66 7.53 12.14
N HIS A 191 -14.11 8.58 12.74
CA HIS A 191 -13.43 9.65 12.02
C HIS A 191 -11.96 9.24 11.80
N TRP A 192 -11.72 8.54 10.70
CA TRP A 192 -10.37 8.11 10.29
C TRP A 192 -9.59 9.32 9.77
N THR A 193 -8.72 9.85 10.62
CA THR A 193 -7.88 11.02 10.28
C THR A 193 -6.56 10.98 11.04
N SER A 194 -5.70 11.98 10.80
CA SER A 194 -4.43 12.12 11.53
C SER A 194 -4.69 12.26 13.04
N PRO A 195 -4.09 11.39 13.89
CA PRO A 195 -4.19 11.53 15.34
C PRO A 195 -3.62 12.86 15.87
N LEU A 196 -2.72 13.50 15.12
CA LEU A 196 -2.11 14.78 15.47
C LEU A 196 -3.10 15.97 15.45
N LYS A 197 -4.28 15.80 14.82
CA LYS A 197 -5.33 16.82 14.82
C LYS A 197 -5.93 17.05 16.21
N ASP A 198 -5.81 16.08 17.12
CA ASP A 198 -6.24 16.27 18.50
C ASP A 198 -5.12 16.96 19.29
N PRO A 199 -5.30 18.22 19.76
CA PRO A 199 -4.29 18.91 20.53
C PRO A 199 -3.93 18.16 21.82
N ASP A 200 -4.85 17.36 22.36
CA ASP A 200 -4.70 16.60 23.60
C ASP A 200 -4.11 15.20 23.38
N MET A 201 -3.91 14.77 22.13
CA MET A 201 -3.36 13.46 21.77
C MET A 201 -4.06 12.29 22.49
N LYS A 202 -5.40 12.33 22.61
CA LYS A 202 -6.17 11.41 23.47
C LYS A 202 -6.02 9.95 23.09
N ALA A 203 -5.88 9.66 21.79
CA ALA A 203 -5.63 8.31 21.29
C ALA A 203 -4.34 7.72 21.88
N CYS A 204 -3.24 8.46 21.79
CA CYS A 204 -1.93 8.05 22.29
C CYS A 204 -1.90 7.94 23.82
N ARG A 205 -2.59 8.84 24.51
CA ARG A 205 -2.59 8.95 25.98
C ARG A 205 -3.47 7.91 26.68
N GLN A 206 -4.12 7.00 25.94
CA GLN A 206 -4.67 5.78 26.56
C GLN A 206 -3.55 4.84 27.05
N CYS A 207 -2.39 4.86 26.39
CA CYS A 207 -1.21 4.07 26.76
C CYS A 207 -0.11 4.95 27.39
N HIS A 208 0.19 6.09 26.75
CA HIS A 208 1.23 7.02 27.20
C HIS A 208 0.67 8.07 28.19
N THR A 209 0.05 7.59 29.26
CA THR A 209 -0.64 8.43 30.26
C THR A 209 0.31 9.41 30.97
N ASP A 210 1.59 9.07 31.06
CA ASP A 210 2.65 9.82 31.72
C ASP A 210 3.35 10.85 30.83
N LYS A 211 2.95 10.96 29.55
CA LYS A 211 3.49 11.94 28.60
C LYS A 211 2.50 13.06 28.31
N SER A 212 3.02 14.26 28.12
CA SER A 212 2.23 15.40 27.65
C SER A 212 1.90 15.26 26.16
N PRO A 213 0.80 15.89 25.68
CA PRO A 213 0.49 15.91 24.25
C PRO A 213 1.62 16.47 23.39
N ASP A 214 2.30 17.53 23.87
CA ASP A 214 3.41 18.16 23.15
C ASP A 214 4.64 17.25 23.06
N TYR A 215 4.96 16.50 24.13
CA TYR A 215 6.04 15.53 24.09
C TYR A 215 5.77 14.48 22.99
N LEU A 216 4.56 13.91 22.97
CA LEU A 216 4.17 12.91 21.98
C LEU A 216 4.26 13.46 20.55
N ARG A 217 3.72 14.67 20.32
CA ARG A 217 3.78 15.33 19.01
C ARG A 217 5.22 15.57 18.55
N GLN A 218 6.10 16.03 19.44
CA GLN A 218 7.51 16.24 19.12
C GLN A 218 8.23 14.93 18.79
N ARG A 219 7.89 13.81 19.42
CA ARG A 219 8.47 12.50 19.07
C ARG A 219 8.02 12.01 17.69
N VAL A 220 6.78 12.29 17.29
CA VAL A 220 6.29 12.00 15.94
C VAL A 220 7.04 12.84 14.91
N ILE A 221 7.04 14.18 15.10
CA ILE A 221 7.70 15.12 14.19
C ILE A 221 9.20 14.84 14.05
N TYR A 222 9.87 14.44 15.14
CA TYR A 222 11.29 14.07 15.10
C TYR A 222 11.63 13.01 14.05
N THR A 223 10.75 12.03 13.86
CA THR A 223 10.90 10.99 12.83
C THR A 223 10.52 11.53 11.46
N GLN A 224 9.34 12.17 11.37
CA GLN A 224 8.80 12.68 10.10
C GLN A 224 9.76 13.67 9.43
N ASP A 225 10.37 14.58 10.18
CA ASP A 225 11.32 15.57 9.65
C ASP A 225 12.52 14.86 8.98
N LYS A 226 13.09 13.85 9.63
CA LYS A 226 14.26 13.13 9.10
C LYS A 226 13.92 12.30 7.88
N VAL A 227 12.77 11.62 7.93
CA VAL A 227 12.29 10.81 6.81
C VAL A 227 12.02 11.69 5.60
N TRP A 228 11.36 12.83 5.81
CA TRP A 228 11.08 13.80 4.75
C TRP A 228 12.36 14.35 4.12
N GLU A 229 13.33 14.78 4.92
CA GLU A 229 14.62 15.28 4.44
C GLU A 229 15.35 14.24 3.57
N GLN A 230 15.43 12.99 4.03
CA GLN A 230 16.09 11.93 3.28
C GLN A 230 15.30 11.50 2.04
N LEU A 231 13.97 11.54 2.08
CA LEU A 231 13.12 11.26 0.92
C LEU A 231 13.40 12.24 -0.22
N MET A 232 13.51 13.54 0.07
CA MET A 232 13.83 14.55 -0.94
C MET A 232 15.20 14.30 -1.58
N VAL A 233 16.20 13.90 -0.79
CA VAL A 233 17.53 13.53 -1.30
C VAL A 233 17.46 12.29 -2.20
N ALA A 234 16.74 11.25 -1.78
CA ALA A 234 16.57 10.02 -2.56
C ALA A 234 15.88 10.28 -3.91
N GLN A 235 14.84 11.13 -3.92
CA GLN A 235 14.13 11.51 -5.14
C GLN A 235 15.01 12.34 -6.09
N ASP A 236 15.80 13.29 -5.59
CA ASP A 236 16.75 14.04 -6.42
C ASP A 236 17.81 13.12 -7.07
N ILE A 237 18.34 12.17 -6.31
CA ILE A 237 19.27 11.15 -6.84
C ILE A 237 18.57 10.26 -7.88
N SER A 238 17.30 9.89 -7.65
CA SER A 238 16.52 9.09 -8.61
C SER A 238 16.32 9.83 -9.94
N VAL A 239 16.04 11.14 -9.91
CA VAL A 239 15.94 11.97 -11.12
C VAL A 239 17.29 11.99 -11.86
N LYS A 240 18.40 12.17 -11.13
CA LYS A 240 19.75 12.10 -11.72
C LYS A 240 20.07 10.74 -12.33
N ALA A 241 19.60 9.64 -11.73
CA ALA A 241 19.76 8.30 -12.29
C ALA A 241 19.01 8.15 -13.62
N HIS A 242 17.76 8.61 -13.69
CA HIS A 242 17.01 8.64 -14.95
C HIS A 242 17.71 9.47 -16.03
N GLU A 243 18.23 10.65 -15.67
CA GLU A 243 18.95 11.53 -16.60
C GLU A 243 20.27 10.91 -17.08
N ALA A 244 21.04 10.29 -16.19
CA ALA A 244 22.26 9.59 -16.57
C ALA A 244 21.99 8.46 -17.57
N ILE A 245 20.94 7.66 -17.34
CA ILE A 245 20.53 6.59 -18.28
C ILE A 245 20.05 7.19 -19.60
N ARG A 246 19.32 8.31 -19.60
CA ARG A 246 18.91 9.01 -20.82
C ARG A 246 20.12 9.47 -21.63
N MET A 247 21.06 10.17 -20.99
CA MET A 247 22.28 10.64 -21.62
C MET A 247 23.11 9.49 -22.18
N ALA A 248 23.19 8.37 -21.47
CA ALA A 248 23.84 7.16 -21.95
C ALA A 248 23.09 6.57 -23.16
N ASN A 249 21.76 6.43 -23.12
CA ASN A 249 20.95 5.95 -24.26
C ASN A 249 21.25 6.74 -25.54
N GLU A 250 21.40 8.05 -25.42
CA GLU A 250 21.61 8.97 -26.55
C GLU A 250 23.09 9.16 -26.93
N PHE A 251 24.02 8.59 -26.15
CA PHE A 251 25.46 8.81 -26.35
C PHE A 251 25.94 8.24 -27.70
N GLN A 252 26.61 9.09 -28.48
CA GLN A 252 27.13 8.79 -29.83
C GLN A 252 28.65 8.55 -29.86
N GLY A 253 29.34 8.67 -28.72
CA GLY A 253 30.78 8.46 -28.64
C GLY A 253 31.18 6.99 -28.56
N GLU A 254 32.48 6.74 -28.31
CA GLU A 254 33.01 5.40 -28.10
C GLU A 254 32.42 4.77 -26.83
N LYS A 255 31.87 3.57 -26.97
CA LYS A 255 31.23 2.82 -25.89
C LYS A 255 32.12 1.63 -25.50
N PRO A 256 32.15 1.25 -24.21
CA PRO A 256 32.82 0.03 -23.79
C PRO A 256 32.16 -1.21 -24.42
N ALA A 257 32.90 -2.32 -24.49
CA ALA A 257 32.45 -3.54 -25.16
C ALA A 257 31.21 -4.20 -24.50
N ASP A 258 31.04 -4.00 -23.19
CA ASP A 258 29.96 -4.53 -22.35
C ASP A 258 28.80 -3.52 -22.15
N TYR A 259 28.71 -2.49 -22.99
CA TYR A 259 27.76 -1.39 -22.85
C TYR A 259 26.31 -1.83 -22.67
N ASP A 260 25.84 -2.79 -23.46
CA ASP A 260 24.45 -3.24 -23.40
C ASP A 260 24.10 -3.87 -22.05
N GLN A 261 25.03 -4.64 -21.47
CA GLN A 261 24.86 -5.22 -20.14
C GLN A 261 24.89 -4.13 -19.05
N LEU A 262 25.83 -3.18 -19.14
CA LEU A 262 25.89 -2.05 -18.20
C LEU A 262 24.60 -1.21 -18.23
N MET A 263 23.97 -1.06 -19.40
CA MET A 263 22.70 -0.35 -19.52
C MET A 263 21.52 -1.13 -18.93
N ILE A 264 21.53 -2.47 -18.99
CA ILE A 264 20.57 -3.32 -18.28
C ILE A 264 20.73 -3.14 -16.77
N ASP A 265 21.97 -3.24 -16.28
CA ASP A 265 22.27 -3.12 -14.84
C ASP A 265 21.93 -1.73 -14.31
N ALA A 266 22.22 -0.67 -15.07
CA ALA A 266 21.87 0.70 -14.72
C ALA A 266 20.34 0.88 -14.61
N ARG A 267 19.58 0.34 -15.56
CA ARG A 267 18.11 0.37 -15.52
C ARG A 267 17.56 -0.42 -14.35
N GLU A 268 18.13 -1.58 -14.03
CA GLU A 268 17.75 -2.40 -12.86
C GLU A 268 17.98 -1.63 -11.55
N MET A 269 19.12 -0.95 -11.41
CA MET A 269 19.38 -0.11 -10.23
C MET A 269 18.45 1.11 -10.16
N CYS A 270 18.14 1.73 -11.29
CA CYS A 270 17.18 2.84 -11.34
C CYS A 270 15.77 2.38 -10.95
N ARG A 271 15.33 1.23 -11.46
CA ARG A 271 14.05 0.59 -11.12
C ARG A 271 13.97 0.26 -9.63
N LYS A 272 14.99 -0.42 -9.10
CA LYS A 272 15.07 -0.80 -7.67
C LYS A 272 15.12 0.43 -6.78
N GLY A 273 16.02 1.36 -7.06
CA GLY A 273 16.17 2.60 -6.31
C GLY A 273 14.89 3.41 -6.27
N GLN A 274 14.17 3.51 -7.41
CA GLN A 274 12.88 4.18 -7.43
C GLN A 274 11.84 3.48 -6.55
N PHE A 275 11.67 2.17 -6.71
CA PHE A 275 10.67 1.43 -5.95
C PHE A 275 10.86 1.59 -4.43
N PHE A 276 12.11 1.61 -3.98
CA PHE A 276 12.45 1.74 -2.57
C PHE A 276 12.07 3.10 -1.98
N TRP A 277 12.37 4.21 -2.65
CA TRP A 277 11.91 5.50 -2.14
C TRP A 277 10.40 5.69 -2.34
N ASP A 278 9.80 5.08 -3.37
CA ASP A 278 8.36 5.19 -3.65
C ASP A 278 7.52 4.50 -2.56
N LEU A 279 7.99 3.35 -2.02
CA LEU A 279 7.36 2.70 -0.86
C LEU A 279 7.28 3.65 0.34
N ILE A 280 8.35 4.38 0.65
CA ILE A 280 8.38 5.36 1.74
C ILE A 280 7.57 6.62 1.39
N SER A 281 7.63 7.07 0.13
CA SER A 281 6.90 8.25 -0.34
C SER A 281 5.39 8.06 -0.38
N ALA A 282 4.93 6.86 -0.72
CA ALA A 282 3.53 6.54 -0.88
C ALA A 282 2.86 6.25 0.47
N GLU A 283 3.64 5.87 1.49
CA GLU A 283 3.17 5.61 2.85
C GLU A 283 2.79 6.91 3.58
N ASN A 284 1.63 6.92 4.24
CA ASN A 284 0.99 8.15 4.70
C ASN A 284 1.46 8.68 6.06
N SER A 285 2.24 7.92 6.83
CA SER A 285 2.69 8.33 8.17
C SER A 285 3.97 9.17 8.14
N VAL A 286 4.63 9.25 6.99
CA VAL A 286 5.97 9.85 6.84
C VAL A 286 6.97 9.14 7.78
N GLY A 287 6.89 7.80 7.79
CA GLY A 287 7.77 6.91 8.54
C GLY A 287 7.55 6.86 10.06
N PHE A 288 6.39 7.31 10.57
CA PHE A 288 6.07 7.18 12.00
C PHE A 288 5.49 5.81 12.38
N HIS A 289 4.84 5.12 11.46
CA HIS A 289 4.44 3.72 11.63
C HIS A 289 5.67 2.83 11.86
#